data_AF-A0A2P5DJK7-F1
#
_entry.id   AF-A0A2P5DJK7-F1
#
_cell.length_a   1.000
_cell.length_b   1.000
_cell.length_c   1.000
_cell.angle_alpha   90.00
_cell.angle_beta   90.00
_cell.angle_gamma   90.00
#
_symmetry.space_group_name_H-M   'P 1'
#
loop_
_entity.id
_entity.type
_entity.pdbx_description
1 polymer ?
#
loop_
_entity_poly.entity_id
_entity_poly.type
_entity_poly.pdbx_seq_one_letter_code
_entity_poly.pdbx_strand_id
1 'polypeptide(L)'
;MAGRRVWLSMASQTPFQEAIQLVFSEWSELETTMSLQRHLKTQQLSSAIFTFFATTAEPDKDGLGEALHLFFSKELEAFLALPSRMRAAERFLTIYQACLHGNQNLIQVMKALKEHDEKKLKESHEKEHKERDETEQSSG
;
A
#
# COMPACT_ATOMS: atom_id res chain seq x y z
N MET A 1 7.34 -28.33 -2.51
CA MET A 1 7.72 -27.49 -3.67
C MET A 1 8.22 -26.18 -3.09
N ALA A 2 9.53 -25.91 -3.14
CA ALA A 2 10.05 -24.63 -2.65
C ALA A 2 9.72 -23.55 -3.69
N GLY A 3 8.93 -22.55 -3.31
CA GLY A 3 8.60 -21.40 -4.16
C GLY A 3 9.86 -20.70 -4.65
N ARG A 4 9.88 -20.28 -5.92
CA ARG A 4 11.04 -19.61 -6.52
C ARG A 4 11.10 -18.19 -5.96
N ARG A 5 12.07 -17.92 -5.10
CA ARG A 5 12.36 -16.57 -4.61
C ARG A 5 12.75 -15.65 -5.78
N VAL A 6 11.97 -14.59 -5.98
CA VAL A 6 12.25 -13.57 -7.00
C VAL A 6 12.62 -12.28 -6.28
N TRP A 7 13.76 -11.70 -6.65
CA TRP A 7 14.36 -10.54 -6.00
C TRP A 7 14.50 -9.38 -6.98
N LEU A 8 14.41 -8.15 -6.48
CA LEU A 8 14.74 -6.97 -7.26
C LEU A 8 16.23 -7.00 -7.66
N SER A 9 16.49 -6.73 -8.94
CA SER A 9 17.85 -6.45 -9.40
C SER A 9 18.38 -5.19 -8.71
N MET A 10 19.71 -5.03 -8.63
CA MET A 10 20.32 -3.80 -8.11
C MET A 10 19.82 -2.55 -8.85
N ALA A 11 19.61 -2.65 -10.17
CA ALA A 11 19.07 -1.57 -10.98
C ALA A 11 17.59 -1.24 -10.67
N SER A 12 16.84 -2.19 -10.12
CA SER A 12 15.42 -2.04 -9.76
C SER A 12 15.21 -1.60 -8.30
N GLN A 13 16.26 -1.60 -7.46
CA GLN A 13 16.15 -1.21 -6.05
C GLN A 13 15.96 0.30 -5.85
N THR A 14 16.74 1.14 -6.56
CA THR A 14 16.59 2.61 -6.47
C THR A 14 15.21 3.08 -6.91
N PRO A 15 14.68 2.66 -8.08
CA PRO A 15 13.31 3.00 -8.46
C PRO A 15 12.28 2.53 -7.42
N PHE A 16 12.43 1.32 -6.90
CA PHE A 16 11.53 0.81 -5.86
C PHE A 16 11.55 1.67 -4.59
N GLN A 17 12.73 2.15 -4.16
CA GLN A 17 12.87 3.03 -3.02
C GLN A 17 12.18 4.38 -3.24
N GLU A 18 12.36 4.98 -4.42
CA GLU A 18 11.71 6.25 -4.79
C GLU A 18 10.19 6.12 -4.80
N ALA A 19 9.66 5.02 -5.34
CA ALA A 19 8.23 4.77 -5.34
C ALA A 19 7.66 4.54 -3.93
N ILE A 20 8.40 3.89 -3.03
CA ILE A 20 7.99 3.79 -1.62
C ILE A 20 7.83 5.19 -1.00
N GLN A 21 8.78 6.10 -1.25
CA GLN A 21 8.69 7.48 -0.74
C GLN A 21 7.48 8.22 -1.31
N LEU A 22 7.15 7.98 -2.58
CA LEU A 22 5.95 8.56 -3.19
C LEU A 22 4.66 8.03 -2.54
N VAL A 23 4.56 6.72 -2.27
CA VAL A 23 3.41 6.16 -1.53
C VAL A 23 3.29 6.81 -0.15
N PHE A 24 4.39 7.01 0.57
CA PHE A 24 4.36 7.69 1.86
C PHE A 24 3.88 9.14 1.77
N SER A 25 4.24 9.86 0.71
CA SER A 25 3.80 11.25 0.52
C SER A 25 2.29 11.38 0.29
N GLU A 26 1.65 10.35 -0.26
CA GLU A 26 0.20 10.32 -0.51
C GLU A 26 -0.61 9.69 0.63
N TRP A 27 0.06 9.07 1.60
CA TRP A 27 -0.60 8.34 2.68
C TRP A 27 -0.92 9.27 3.84
N SER A 28 -2.11 9.87 3.81
CA SER A 28 -2.56 10.84 4.83
C SER A 28 -2.49 10.32 6.26
N GLU A 29 -2.83 9.05 6.48
CA GLU A 29 -2.83 8.42 7.81
C GLU A 29 -1.42 8.28 8.37
N LEU A 30 -0.42 8.25 7.49
CA LEU A 30 0.99 8.26 7.86
C LEU A 30 1.39 9.61 8.47
N GLU A 31 0.90 10.72 7.92
CA GLU A 31 1.20 12.07 8.46
C GLU A 31 0.70 12.22 9.89
N THR A 32 -0.54 11.82 10.15
CA THR A 32 -1.15 11.91 11.47
C THR A 32 -0.39 11.03 12.48
N THR A 33 -0.05 9.81 12.07
CA THR A 33 0.57 8.80 12.94
C THR A 33 2.06 9.06 13.22
N MET A 34 2.78 9.63 12.25
CA MET A 34 4.24 9.83 12.33
C MET A 34 4.63 11.29 12.59
N SER A 35 3.69 12.14 13.02
CA SER A 35 3.91 13.58 13.23
C SER A 35 5.11 13.89 14.13
N LEU A 36 5.33 13.09 15.17
CA LEU A 36 6.55 13.10 15.98
C LEU A 36 7.62 12.18 15.34
N GLN A 37 8.76 12.75 14.96
CA GLN A 37 9.90 12.05 14.35
C GLN A 37 9.61 11.42 12.98
N ARG A 38 8.82 12.11 12.15
CA ARG A 38 8.44 11.68 10.79
C ARG A 38 9.60 11.05 10.02
N HIS A 39 10.73 11.77 9.90
CA HIS A 39 11.87 11.29 9.12
C HIS A 39 12.38 9.92 9.57
N LEU A 40 12.59 9.73 10.87
CA LEU A 40 13.09 8.47 11.44
C LEU A 40 12.09 7.33 11.23
N LYS A 41 10.82 7.58 11.57
CA LYS A 41 9.75 6.56 11.45
C LYS A 41 9.49 6.17 10.00
N THR A 42 9.55 7.12 9.07
CA THR A 42 9.43 6.85 7.63
C THR A 42 10.61 6.02 7.12
N GLN A 43 11.82 6.25 7.60
CA GLN A 43 12.98 5.41 7.27
C GLN A 43 12.84 3.98 7.83
N GLN A 44 12.42 3.84 9.09
CA GLN A 44 12.16 2.54 9.70
C GLN A 44 11.09 1.76 8.94
N LEU A 45 9.98 2.42 8.57
CA LEU A 45 8.93 1.80 7.77
C LEU A 45 9.44 1.40 6.38
N SER A 46 10.20 2.27 5.71
CA SER A 46 10.83 1.95 4.43
C SER A 46 11.70 0.71 4.54
N SER A 47 12.54 0.64 5.57
CA SER A 47 13.41 -0.51 5.84
C SER A 47 12.59 -1.79 6.11
N ALA A 48 11.49 -1.69 6.85
CA ALA A 48 10.61 -2.82 7.13
C ALA A 48 9.96 -3.37 5.86
N ILE A 49 9.47 -2.48 4.98
CA ILE A 49 8.89 -2.84 3.69
C ILE A 49 9.94 -3.51 2.79
N PHE A 50 11.13 -2.93 2.67
CA PHE A 50 12.24 -3.53 1.94
C PHE A 50 12.59 -4.91 2.47
N THR A 51 12.70 -5.04 3.79
CA THR A 51 13.03 -6.31 4.45
C THR A 51 11.96 -7.36 4.19
N PHE A 52 10.68 -6.99 4.20
CA PHE A 52 9.58 -7.91 3.86
C PHE A 52 9.76 -8.47 2.45
N PHE A 53 9.91 -7.62 1.44
CA PHE A 53 10.12 -8.09 0.06
C PHE A 53 11.43 -8.84 -0.13
N ALA A 54 12.45 -8.51 0.65
CA ALA A 54 13.74 -9.17 0.66
C ALA A 54 13.81 -10.42 1.56
N THR A 55 12.72 -10.88 2.17
CA THR A 55 12.78 -12.09 3.01
C THR A 55 11.62 -13.03 2.74
N THR A 56 10.51 -12.51 2.21
CA THR A 56 9.32 -13.27 1.83
C THR A 56 9.48 -13.88 0.43
N ALA A 57 9.35 -15.20 0.32
CA ALA A 57 9.54 -15.91 -0.94
C ALA A 57 8.48 -15.57 -2.00
N GLU A 58 7.24 -15.44 -1.56
CA GLU A 58 6.07 -15.09 -2.37
C GLU A 58 5.34 -13.95 -1.65
N PRO A 59 5.79 -12.70 -1.82
CA PRO A 59 5.15 -11.55 -1.19
C PRO A 59 3.70 -11.43 -1.68
N ASP A 60 2.76 -11.35 -0.75
CA ASP A 60 1.35 -11.12 -1.05
C ASP A 60 0.80 -9.92 -0.27
N LYS A 61 -0.41 -9.52 -0.62
CA LYS A 61 -1.07 -8.34 -0.06
C LYS A 61 -1.41 -8.53 1.43
N ASP A 62 -1.85 -9.71 1.82
CA ASP A 62 -2.34 -9.97 3.18
C ASP A 62 -1.17 -10.04 4.17
N GLY A 63 -0.08 -10.72 3.81
CA GLY A 63 1.16 -10.78 4.57
C GLY A 63 1.82 -9.41 4.71
N LEU A 64 1.82 -8.58 3.65
CA LEU A 64 2.33 -7.21 3.76
C LEU A 64 1.40 -6.34 4.61
N GLY A 65 0.08 -6.50 4.49
CA GLY A 65 -0.90 -5.81 5.33
C GLY A 65 -0.71 -6.10 6.82
N GLU A 66 -0.41 -7.36 7.16
CA GLU A 66 -0.09 -7.76 8.52
C GLU A 66 1.27 -7.23 8.99
N ALA A 67 2.30 -7.25 8.13
CA ALA A 67 3.60 -6.65 8.46
C ALA A 67 3.48 -5.14 8.76
N LEU A 68 2.68 -4.42 7.97
CA LEU A 68 2.35 -3.01 8.23
C LEU A 68 1.60 -2.83 9.55
N HIS A 69 0.63 -3.69 9.85
CA HIS A 69 -0.08 -3.65 11.12
C HIS A 69 0.86 -3.87 12.31
N LEU A 70 1.76 -4.84 12.23
CA LEU A 70 2.74 -5.12 13.28
C LEU A 70 3.70 -3.95 13.47
N PHE A 71 4.18 -3.33 12.40
CA PHE A 71 5.01 -2.14 12.49
C PHE A 71 4.29 -1.00 13.21
N PHE A 72 3.06 -0.67 12.79
CA PHE A 72 2.30 0.41 13.41
C PHE A 72 1.95 0.13 14.87
N SER A 73 1.54 -1.10 15.19
CA SER A 73 1.14 -1.46 16.56
C SER A 73 2.32 -1.60 17.52
N LYS A 74 3.45 -2.14 17.08
CA LYS A 74 4.60 -2.44 17.95
C LYS A 74 5.65 -1.35 17.97
N GLU A 75 5.97 -0.76 16.82
CA GLU A 75 7.05 0.23 16.72
C GLU A 75 6.52 1.66 16.92
N LEU A 76 5.26 1.92 16.55
CA LEU A 76 4.67 3.25 16.63
C LEU A 76 3.61 3.40 17.73
N GLU A 77 3.23 2.29 18.39
CA GLU A 77 2.10 2.24 19.34
C GLU A 77 0.82 2.88 18.78
N ALA A 78 0.60 2.71 17.48
CA ALA A 78 -0.43 3.38 16.72
C ALA A 78 -1.40 2.39 16.06
N PHE A 79 -2.64 2.86 15.90
CA PHE A 79 -3.65 2.11 15.17
C PHE A 79 -3.63 2.49 13.69
N LEU A 80 -3.52 1.47 12.83
CA LEU A 80 -3.68 1.60 11.40
C LEU A 80 -4.90 0.79 10.95
N ALA A 81 -5.91 1.49 10.44
CA ALA A 81 -7.17 0.88 10.03
C ALA A 81 -6.95 -0.15 8.91
N LEU A 82 -7.73 -1.24 8.95
CA LEU A 82 -7.65 -2.33 7.97
C LEU A 82 -7.75 -1.84 6.52
N PRO A 83 -8.71 -0.98 6.12
CA PRO A 83 -8.77 -0.50 4.74
C PRO A 83 -7.51 0.26 4.31
N SER A 84 -6.93 1.06 5.21
CA SER A 84 -5.74 1.87 4.95
C SER A 84 -4.51 0.99 4.75
N ARG A 85 -4.27 0.02 5.64
CA ARG A 85 -3.12 -0.92 5.52
C ARG A 85 -3.24 -1.80 4.26
N MET A 86 -4.44 -2.26 3.91
CA MET A 86 -4.64 -3.11 2.74
C MET A 86 -4.42 -2.35 1.44
N ARG A 87 -4.86 -1.08 1.36
CA ARG A 87 -4.62 -0.21 0.20
C ARG A 87 -3.12 0.07 0.03
N ALA A 88 -2.42 0.38 1.13
CA ALA A 88 -0.98 0.58 1.09
C ALA A 88 -0.23 -0.69 0.67
N ALA A 89 -0.60 -1.86 1.22
CA ALA A 89 -0.02 -3.15 0.85
C ALA A 89 -0.20 -3.46 -0.65
N GLU A 90 -1.40 -3.22 -1.19
CA GLU A 90 -1.68 -3.39 -2.62
C GLU A 90 -0.77 -2.50 -3.48
N ARG A 91 -0.65 -1.21 -3.14
CA ARG A 91 0.22 -0.26 -3.84
C ARG A 91 1.69 -0.72 -3.82
N PHE A 92 2.24 -1.06 -2.66
CA PHE A 92 3.62 -1.54 -2.55
C PHE A 92 3.87 -2.83 -3.34
N LEU A 93 2.92 -3.77 -3.31
CA LEU A 93 3.02 -5.02 -4.06
C LEU A 93 3.01 -4.78 -5.58
N THR A 94 2.12 -3.89 -6.06
CA THR A 94 2.09 -3.50 -7.48
C THR A 94 3.40 -2.85 -7.92
N ILE A 95 3.96 -1.95 -7.11
CA ILE A 95 5.25 -1.31 -7.40
C ILE A 95 6.37 -2.36 -7.43
N TYR A 96 6.40 -3.28 -6.45
CA TYR A 96 7.38 -4.35 -6.39
C TYR A 96 7.35 -5.21 -7.66
N GLN A 97 6.16 -5.63 -8.08
CA GLN A 97 5.95 -6.40 -9.32
C GLN A 97 6.38 -5.60 -10.56
N ALA A 98 6.01 -4.32 -10.66
CA ALA A 98 6.43 -3.47 -11.77
C ALA A 98 7.97 -3.38 -11.88
N CYS A 99 8.65 -3.16 -10.74
CA CYS A 99 10.11 -3.13 -10.68
C CYS A 99 10.76 -4.47 -11.03
N LEU A 100 10.13 -5.60 -10.68
CA LEU A 100 10.57 -6.94 -11.08
C LEU A 100 10.47 -7.17 -12.60
N HIS A 101 9.44 -6.61 -13.23
CA HIS A 101 9.24 -6.69 -14.68
C HIS A 101 10.03 -5.65 -15.48
N GLY A 102 10.93 -4.91 -14.83
CA GLY A 102 11.76 -3.88 -15.47
C GLY A 102 10.99 -2.61 -15.85
N ASN A 103 9.76 -2.44 -15.36
CA ASN A 103 9.02 -1.20 -15.55
C ASN A 103 9.56 -0.13 -14.60
N GLN A 104 10.44 0.71 -15.13
CA GLN A 104 11.05 1.81 -14.40
C GLN A 104 10.23 3.10 -14.45
N ASN A 105 9.12 3.14 -15.21
CA ASN A 105 8.24 4.32 -15.27
C ASN A 105 7.24 4.31 -14.11
N LEU A 106 7.77 4.46 -12.91
CA LEU A 106 7.00 4.35 -11.67
C LEU A 106 6.00 5.48 -11.48
N ILE A 107 6.21 6.63 -12.13
CA ILE A 107 5.25 7.73 -12.18
C ILE A 107 3.96 7.28 -12.89
N GLN A 108 4.07 6.53 -14.00
CA GLN A 108 2.89 5.98 -14.68
C GLN A 108 2.19 4.90 -13.86
N VAL A 109 2.95 4.03 -13.19
CA VAL A 109 2.40 3.00 -12.30
C VAL A 109 1.62 3.65 -11.15
N MET A 110 2.18 4.69 -10.54
CA MET A 110 1.54 5.44 -9.46
C MET A 110 0.31 6.22 -9.92
N LYS A 111 0.36 6.83 -11.11
CA LYS A 111 -0.81 7.49 -11.71
C LYS A 111 -1.95 6.50 -11.94
N ALA A 112 -1.64 5.31 -12.49
CA ALA A 112 -2.64 4.26 -12.71
C ALA A 112 -3.24 3.75 -11.39
N LEU A 113 -2.42 3.58 -10.34
CA LEU A 113 -2.89 3.21 -9.01
C LEU A 113 -3.83 4.27 -8.42
N LYS A 114 -3.51 5.55 -8.58
CA LYS A 114 -4.34 6.64 -8.11
C LYS A 114 -5.69 6.71 -8.85
N GLU A 115 -5.68 6.60 -10.17
CA GLU A 115 -6.90 6.56 -10.98
C GLU A 115 -7.79 5.36 -10.61
N HIS A 116 -7.18 4.20 -10.35
CA HIS A 116 -7.89 3.01 -9.88
C HIS A 116 -8.55 3.22 -8.50
N ASP A 117 -7.83 3.83 -7.55
CA ASP A 117 -8.35 4.12 -6.21
C ASP A 117 -9.52 5.11 -6.25
N GLU A 118 -9.41 6.17 -7.05
CA GLU A 118 -10.48 7.15 -7.25
C GLU A 118 -11.73 6.52 -7.89
N LYS A 119 -11.54 5.61 -8.85
CA LYS A 119 -12.64 4.90 -9.50
C LYS A 119 -13.36 3.96 -8.53
N LYS A 120 -12.62 3.17 -7.74
CA LYS A 120 -13.22 2.30 -6.70
C LYS A 120 -14.00 3.11 -5.67
N LEU A 121 -13.51 4.29 -5.29
CA LEU A 121 -14.20 5.16 -4.33
C LEU A 121 -15.55 5.63 -4.89
N LYS A 122 -15.58 6.07 -6.15
CA LYS A 122 -16.81 6.49 -6.84
C LYS A 122 -17.82 5.35 -6.97
N GLU A 123 -17.36 4.16 -7.37
CA GLU A 123 -18.23 2.97 -7.48
C GLU A 123 -18.83 2.56 -6.12
N SER A 124 -18.10 2.74 -5.01
CA SER A 124 -18.61 2.48 -3.67
C SER A 124 -19.70 3.48 -3.27
N HIS A 125 -19.50 4.77 -3.56
CA HIS A 125 -20.49 5.81 -3.27
C HIS A 125 -21.76 5.68 -4.12
N GLU A 126 -21.64 5.26 -5.39
CA GLU A 126 -22.80 5.00 -6.26
C GLU A 126 -23.63 3.81 -5.77
N LYS A 127 -22.99 2.76 -5.24
CA LYS A 127 -23.69 1.61 -4.66
C LYS A 127 -24.42 1.96 -3.35
N GLU A 128 -23.78 2.72 -2.46
CA GLU A 128 -24.42 3.18 -1.22
C GLU A 128 -25.62 4.10 -1.48
N HIS A 129 -25.55 4.95 -2.51
CA HIS A 129 -26.69 5.79 -2.91
C HIS A 129 -27.85 4.96 -3.46
N LYS A 130 -27.55 3.95 -4.28
CA LYS A 130 -28.56 3.10 -4.89
C LYS A 130 -29.28 2.19 -3.87
N GLU A 131 -28.54 1.66 -2.88
CA GLU A 131 -29.14 0.87 -1.80
C GLU A 131 -30.05 1.73 -0.88
N ARG A 132 -29.72 3.01 -0.66
CA ARG A 132 -30.59 3.91 0.13
C ARG A 132 -31.89 4.25 -0.60
N ASP A 133 -31.83 4.52 -1.90
CA ASP A 133 -33.02 4.84 -2.70
C ASP A 133 -33.99 3.64 -2.82
N GLU A 134 -33.47 2.41 -2.90
CA GLU A 134 -34.28 1.18 -2.95
C GLU A 134 -34.92 0.84 -1.58
N THR A 135 -34.26 1.19 -0.47
CA THR A 135 -34.78 0.94 0.89
C THR A 135 -35.92 1.91 1.26
N GLU A 136 -35.87 3.15 0.78
CA GLU A 136 -36.94 4.14 0.97
C GLU A 136 -38.18 3.84 0.11
N GLN A 137 -38.02 3.21 -1.06
CA GLN A 137 -39.14 2.82 -1.93
C GLN A 137 -39.83 1.51 -1.53
N SER A 138 -39.14 0.60 -0.83
CA SER A 138 -39.74 -0.67 -0.36
C SER A 138 -40.52 -0.55 0.96
N SER A 139 -40.51 0.62 1.60
CA SER A 139 -41.17 0.86 2.91
C SER A 139 -42.44 1.73 2.80
N GLY A 140 -42.87 2.07 1.58
CA GLY A 140 -44.04 2.90 1.26
C GLY A 140 -45.27 2.10 0.86
#